data_AF-A0A9P7DP02-F1
#
_entry.id   AF-A0A9P7DP02-F1
#
_cell.length_a   1.000
_cell.length_b   1.000
_cell.length_c   1.000
_cell.angle_alpha   90.00
_cell.angle_beta   90.00
_cell.angle_gamma   90.00
#
_symmetry.space_group_name_H-M   'P 1'
#
loop_
_entity.id
_entity.type
_entity.pdbx_description
1 polymer ?
#
loop_
_entity_poly.entity_id
_entity_poly.type
_entity_poly.pdbx_seq_one_letter_code
_entity_poly.pdbx_strand_id
1 'polypeptide(L)'
;YFIQLSIKGGLYFAEVLFFFELRSDHNTQMLKPLTLVSLYSTPDRTLLQELNDTFYTCKHQGEAGLRVVQVTTFLSVVSMIPHMLAGEERFCMFEKPGMDLANLGGILWDGGDKDNQPT
;
A
#
# COMPACT_ATOMS: atom_id res chain seq x y z
N TYR A 1 -6.29 -5.79 -2.31
CA TYR A 1 -4.83 -5.50 -2.37
C TYR A 1 -4.41 -4.82 -1.08
N PHE A 2 -3.13 -4.89 -0.70
CA PHE A 2 -2.66 -4.36 0.58
C PHE A 2 -2.04 -2.96 0.43
N ILE A 3 -2.24 -2.13 1.44
CA ILE A 3 -1.79 -0.74 1.44
C ILE A 3 -1.11 -0.39 2.76
N GLN A 4 -0.25 0.61 2.69
CA GLN A 4 0.17 1.40 3.82
C GLN A 4 -0.64 2.71 3.82
N LEU A 5 -1.13 3.13 4.99
CA LEU A 5 -1.94 4.33 5.12
C LEU A 5 -1.63 5.12 6.40
N SER A 6 -1.90 6.43 6.36
CA SER A 6 -1.77 7.31 7.52
C SER A 6 -3.15 7.61 8.12
N ILE A 7 -3.32 7.31 9.42
CA ILE A 7 -4.53 7.64 10.17
C ILE A 7 -4.12 8.46 11.39
N LYS A 8 -4.57 9.72 11.46
CA LYS A 8 -4.26 10.67 12.56
C LYS A 8 -2.73 10.77 12.86
N GLY A 9 -1.90 10.65 11.84
CA GLY A 9 -0.43 10.69 11.96
C GLY A 9 0.23 9.36 12.32
N GLY A 10 -0.55 8.30 12.58
CA GLY A 10 -0.04 6.94 12.75
C GLY A 10 0.05 6.18 11.43
N LEU A 11 1.06 5.32 11.31
CA LEU A 11 1.27 4.44 10.15
C LEU A 11 0.59 3.08 10.37
N TYR A 12 -0.17 2.63 9.38
CA TYR A 12 -0.90 1.35 9.43
C TYR A 12 -0.76 0.57 8.14
N PHE A 13 -0.97 -0.74 8.23
CA PHE A 13 -1.14 -1.63 7.08
C PHE A 13 -2.57 -2.13 7.04
N ALA A 14 -3.11 -2.27 5.84
CA ALA A 14 -4.49 -2.74 5.67
C ALA A 14 -4.69 -3.53 4.39
N GLU A 15 -5.66 -4.43 4.40
CA GLU A 15 -6.25 -4.98 3.20
C GLU A 15 -7.43 -4.10 2.75
N VAL A 16 -7.42 -3.70 1.49
CA VAL A 16 -8.57 -3.04 0.87
C VAL A 16 -9.61 -4.10 0.50
N LEU A 17 -10.82 -3.96 1.03
CA LEU A 17 -11.94 -4.85 0.76
C LEU A 17 -12.79 -4.37 -0.41
N PHE A 18 -13.18 -3.08 -0.42
CA PHE A 18 -13.86 -2.46 -1.58
C PHE A 18 -13.78 -0.93 -1.56
N PHE A 19 -14.03 -0.34 -2.73
CA PHE A 19 -14.15 1.11 -2.93
C PHE A 19 -15.61 1.51 -3.06
N PHE A 20 -15.94 2.70 -2.57
CA PHE A 20 -17.26 3.28 -2.73
C PHE A 20 -17.20 4.80 -2.62
N GLU A 21 -18.27 5.46 -3.05
CA GLU A 21 -18.39 6.91 -2.95
C GLU A 21 -19.55 7.28 -2.03
N LEU A 22 -19.30 8.25 -1.16
CA LEU A 22 -20.34 8.82 -0.32
C LEU A 22 -20.76 10.19 -0.86
N ARG A 23 -22.05 10.34 -1.11
CA ARG A 23 -22.68 11.63 -1.40
C ARG A 23 -23.07 12.28 -0.07
N SER A 24 -22.48 13.44 0.24
CA SER A 24 -22.70 14.11 1.54
C SER A 24 -24.04 14.86 1.61
N ASP A 25 -24.58 15.31 0.49
CA ASP A 25 -25.88 15.99 0.39
C ASP A 25 -26.49 15.79 -1.02
N HIS A 26 -27.82 15.84 -1.13
CA HIS A 26 -28.54 15.70 -2.39
C HIS A 26 -28.29 16.88 -3.35
N ASN A 27 -28.03 18.08 -2.83
CA ASN A 27 -27.84 19.29 -3.63
C ASN A 27 -26.39 19.56 -4.05
N THR A 28 -25.40 18.90 -3.44
CA THR A 28 -24.00 19.06 -3.83
C THR A 28 -23.53 17.84 -4.61
N GLN A 29 -22.96 18.08 -5.79
CA GLN A 29 -22.39 17.03 -6.64
C GLN A 29 -20.99 16.57 -6.16
N MET A 30 -20.66 16.78 -4.88
CA MET A 30 -19.40 16.33 -4.31
C MET A 30 -19.51 14.88 -3.85
N LEU A 31 -18.86 14.00 -4.61
CA LEU A 31 -18.63 12.61 -4.24
C LEU A 31 -17.35 12.52 -3.41
N LYS A 32 -17.41 11.83 -2.27
CA LYS A 32 -16.24 11.55 -1.43
C LYS A 32 -15.78 10.11 -1.69
N PRO A 33 -14.59 9.88 -2.27
CA PRO A 33 -14.07 8.55 -2.48
C PRO A 33 -13.63 7.95 -1.15
N LEU A 34 -14.27 6.85 -0.78
CA LEU A 34 -14.02 6.10 0.44
C LEU A 34 -13.67 4.65 0.09
N THR A 35 -13.15 3.96 1.09
CA THR A 35 -12.86 2.53 1.00
C THR A 35 -13.07 1.87 2.35
N LEU A 36 -13.56 0.63 2.31
CA LEU A 36 -13.56 -0.24 3.47
C LEU A 36 -12.25 -1.02 3.48
N VAL A 37 -11.54 -0.95 4.59
CA VAL A 37 -10.28 -1.66 4.80
C VAL A 37 -10.34 -2.53 6.05
N SER A 38 -9.59 -3.63 6.05
CA SER A 38 -9.29 -4.43 7.24
C SER A 38 -7.88 -4.10 7.72
N LEU A 39 -7.77 -3.42 8.87
CA LEU A 39 -6.49 -3.05 9.46
C LEU A 39 -5.77 -4.26 10.07
N TYR A 40 -4.48 -4.38 9.77
CA TYR A 40 -3.58 -5.24 10.54
C TYR A 40 -3.21 -4.61 11.88
N SER A 41 -2.79 -5.42 12.84
CA SER A 41 -2.25 -4.93 14.11
C SER A 41 -1.01 -4.06 13.87
N THR A 42 -0.64 -3.25 14.86
CA THR A 42 0.69 -2.64 14.86
C THR A 42 1.77 -3.71 14.85
N PRO A 43 2.94 -3.45 14.23
CA PRO A 43 4.05 -4.39 14.25
C PRO A 43 4.47 -4.76 15.66
N ASP A 44 4.72 -6.05 15.88
CA ASP A 44 5.20 -6.55 17.16
C ASP A 44 6.68 -6.19 17.36
N ARG A 45 6.97 -5.28 18.29
CA ARG A 45 8.30 -4.67 18.44
C ARG A 45 9.36 -5.66 18.92
N THR A 46 8.98 -6.67 19.72
CA THR A 46 9.95 -7.66 20.20
C THR A 46 10.40 -8.57 19.06
N LEU A 47 9.46 -8.97 18.20
CA LEU A 47 9.75 -9.74 16.99
C LEU A 47 10.49 -8.94 15.92
N LEU A 48 10.23 -7.64 15.83
CA LEU A 48 10.98 -6.74 14.94
C LEU A 48 12.48 -6.78 15.28
N GLN A 49 12.82 -6.72 16.57
CA GLN A 49 14.20 -6.78 17.05
C GLN A 49 14.86 -8.14 16.80
N GLU A 50 14.13 -9.24 17.00
CA GLU A 50 14.62 -10.60 16.70
C GLU A 50 14.90 -10.81 15.20
N LEU A 51 14.20 -10.07 14.34
CA LEU A 51 14.36 -10.09 12.88
C LEU A 51 15.31 -8.99 12.36
N ASN A 52 16.20 -8.47 13.21
CA ASN A 52 17.17 -7.41 12.85
C ASN A 52 16.51 -6.19 12.18
N ASP A 53 15.33 -5.78 12.68
CA ASP A 53 14.53 -4.67 12.15
C ASP A 53 14.18 -4.79 10.65
N THR A 54 14.24 -6.01 10.10
CA THR A 54 14.11 -6.23 8.66
C THR A 54 12.65 -6.53 8.26
N PHE A 55 11.82 -7.05 9.16
CA PHE A 55 10.45 -7.48 8.85
C PHE A 55 9.43 -7.00 9.87
N TYR A 56 8.50 -6.17 9.42
CA TYR A 56 7.31 -5.82 10.21
C TYR A 56 6.34 -7.00 10.22
N THR A 57 6.12 -7.62 11.39
CA THR A 57 5.15 -8.71 11.56
C THR A 57 3.87 -8.20 12.19
N CYS A 58 2.74 -8.46 11.55
CA CYS A 58 1.41 -8.00 12.00
C CYS A 58 0.40 -9.15 12.03
N LYS A 59 -0.68 -9.00 12.81
CA LYS A 59 -1.80 -9.95 12.83
C LYS A 59 -2.99 -9.37 12.08
N HIS A 60 -3.74 -10.21 11.37
CA HIS A 60 -5.03 -9.81 10.82
C HIS A 60 -6.04 -9.66 11.96
N GLN A 61 -6.82 -8.58 11.98
CA GLN A 61 -7.71 -8.26 13.10
C GLN A 61 -9.18 -8.66 12.85
N GLY A 62 -9.48 -9.30 11.73
CA GLY A 62 -10.84 -9.68 11.36
C GLY A 62 -11.78 -8.46 11.37
N GLU A 63 -12.98 -8.64 11.91
CA GLU A 63 -14.00 -7.58 11.98
C GLU A 63 -13.57 -6.39 12.84
N ALA A 64 -12.77 -6.61 13.90
CA ALA A 64 -12.29 -5.54 14.76
C ALA A 64 -11.38 -4.54 14.01
N GLY A 65 -10.76 -4.99 12.91
CA GLY A 65 -9.92 -4.20 12.01
C GLY A 65 -10.69 -3.37 10.99
N LEU A 66 -12.00 -3.55 10.83
CA LEU A 66 -12.76 -2.89 9.75
C LEU A 66 -12.86 -1.38 9.96
N ARG A 67 -12.40 -0.60 8.99
CA ARG A 67 -12.46 0.86 9.01
C ARG A 67 -12.85 1.42 7.65
N VAL A 68 -13.67 2.47 7.68
CA VAL A 68 -13.90 3.31 6.50
C VAL A 68 -12.88 4.44 6.52
N VAL A 69 -12.11 4.57 5.45
CA VAL A 69 -11.09 5.62 5.29
C VAL A 69 -11.27 6.32 3.94
N GLN A 70 -10.75 7.55 3.84
CA GLN A 70 -10.66 8.24 2.56
C GLN A 70 -9.53 7.65 1.73
N VAL A 71 -9.71 7.49 0.43
CA VAL A 71 -8.67 6.94 -0.45
C VAL A 71 -7.39 7.80 -0.42
N THR A 72 -7.52 9.08 -0.14
CA THR A 72 -6.39 10.04 0.02
C THR A 72 -5.46 9.72 1.19
N THR A 73 -5.83 8.82 2.11
CA THR A 73 -4.94 8.41 3.21
C THR A 73 -3.90 7.37 2.79
N PHE A 74 -3.99 6.83 1.58
CA PHE A 74 -3.11 5.78 1.09
C PHE A 74 -1.73 6.39 0.79
N LEU A 75 -0.68 5.76 1.31
CA LEU A 75 0.70 6.19 1.10
C LEU A 75 1.39 5.34 0.03
N SER A 76 1.18 4.03 0.07
CA SER A 76 1.77 3.09 -0.89
C SER A 76 1.00 1.77 -0.94
N VAL A 77 1.20 1.01 -2.01
CA VAL A 77 0.76 -0.39 -2.11
C VAL A 77 1.88 -1.27 -1.59
N VAL A 78 1.56 -2.20 -0.70
CA VAL A 78 2.54 -3.11 -0.08
C VAL A 78 2.19 -4.56 -0.40
N SER A 79 3.12 -5.47 -0.12
CA SER A 79 2.84 -6.91 -0.10
C SER A 79 2.79 -7.38 1.35
N MET A 80 1.70 -8.04 1.74
CA MET A 80 1.57 -8.70 3.05
C MET A 80 1.64 -10.20 2.82
N ILE A 81 2.71 -10.84 3.30
CA ILE A 81 2.96 -12.26 3.08
C ILE A 81 2.54 -13.04 4.32
N PRO A 82 1.58 -13.97 4.23
CA PRO A 82 1.21 -14.83 5.35
C PRO A 82 2.39 -15.73 5.74
N HIS A 83 2.64 -15.84 7.04
CA HIS A 83 3.74 -16.60 7.62
C HIS A 83 3.29 -17.20 8.96
N MET A 84 3.62 -18.47 9.17
CA MET A 84 3.34 -19.16 10.43
C MET A 84 4.52 -18.99 11.37
N LEU A 85 4.33 -18.24 12.46
CA LEU A 85 5.38 -18.00 13.44
C LEU A 85 4.92 -18.52 14.80
N ALA A 86 5.68 -19.47 15.36
CA ALA A 86 5.38 -20.11 16.65
C ALA A 86 3.95 -20.68 16.74
N GLY A 87 3.38 -21.15 15.62
CA GLY A 87 2.03 -21.69 15.55
C GLY A 87 0.91 -20.65 15.41
N GLU A 88 1.25 -19.36 15.35
CA GLU A 88 0.31 -18.28 15.04
C GLU A 88 0.47 -17.81 13.59
N GLU A 89 -0.65 -17.57 12.91
CA GLU A 89 -0.63 -16.91 11.60
C GLU A 89 -0.31 -15.42 11.79
N ARG A 90 0.74 -14.96 11.11
CA ARG A 90 1.19 -13.57 11.06
C ARG A 90 1.44 -13.17 9.61
N PHE A 91 1.57 -11.87 9.39
CA PHE A 91 1.81 -11.30 8.07
C PHE A 91 3.05 -10.43 8.12
N CYS A 92 4.01 -10.72 7.24
CA CYS A 92 5.22 -9.92 7.07
C CYS A 92 4.99 -8.89 5.97
N MET A 93 5.23 -7.62 6.28
CA MET A 93 5.22 -6.56 5.26
C MET A 93 6.51 -6.61 4.45
N PHE A 94 6.35 -6.57 3.13
CA PHE A 94 7.42 -6.32 2.17
C PHE A 94 7.03 -5.13 1.31
N GLU A 95 7.87 -4.10 1.29
CA GLU A 95 7.85 -3.12 0.21
C GLU A 95 8.22 -3.85 -1.07
N LYS A 96 7.48 -3.64 -2.16
CA LYS A 96 7.83 -4.25 -3.45
C LYS A 96 9.16 -3.63 -3.93
N PRO A 97 10.29 -4.36 -3.95
CA PRO A 97 11.50 -3.83 -4.55
C PRO A 97 11.24 -3.66 -6.06
N GLY A 98 11.36 -2.42 -6.57
CA GLY A 98 11.19 -2.11 -7.99
C GLY A 98 10.21 -0.98 -8.32
N MET A 99 9.43 -0.48 -7.36
CA MET A 99 8.55 0.68 -7.62
C MET A 99 9.36 1.97 -7.86
N ASP A 100 10.54 2.09 -7.26
CA ASP A 100 11.44 3.23 -7.46
C ASP A 100 12.24 3.12 -8.77
N LEU A 101 12.51 1.90 -9.25
CA LEU A 101 13.21 1.67 -10.52
C LEU A 101 12.38 2.05 -11.75
N ALA A 102 11.05 1.98 -11.65
CA ALA A 102 10.15 2.40 -12.73
C ALA A 102 10.22 3.92 -12.99
N ASN A 103 10.60 4.72 -12.00
CA ASN A 103 10.72 6.17 -12.13
C ASN A 103 12.10 6.62 -12.65
N LEU A 104 13.11 5.73 -12.58
CA LEU A 104 14.46 5.94 -13.14
C LEU A 104 14.59 5.47 -14.60
N GLY A 105 13.57 4.81 -15.16
CA GLY A 105 13.53 4.35 -16.55
C GLY A 105 13.22 5.44 -17.58
N GLY A 106 13.63 6.69 -17.34
CA GLY A 106 13.55 7.78 -18.31
C GLY A 106 14.36 7.42 -19.55
N ILE A 107 13.64 7.00 -20.59
CA ILE A 107 14.21 6.51 -21.84
C ILE A 107 15.01 7.63 -22.49
N LEU A 108 16.34 7.48 -22.57
CA LEU A 108 17.16 8.26 -23.51
C LEU A 108 16.83 7.77 -24.92
N TRP A 109 15.81 8.34 -25.55
CA TRP A 109 15.68 8.26 -27.00
C TRP A 109 16.73 9.21 -27.60
N ASP A 110 17.93 8.70 -27.87
CA ASP A 110 18.80 9.32 -28.87
C ASP A 110 18.37 8.80 -30.24
N GLY A 111 17.27 9.37 -30.73
CA GLY A 111 16.81 9.16 -32.09
C GLY A 111 17.50 10.15 -33.02
N GLY A 112 18.47 9.66 -33.80
CA GLY A 112 19.23 10.51 -34.70
C GLY A 112 19.96 9.80 -35.83
N ASP A 113 19.41 8.72 -36.41
CA ASP A 113 19.85 8.28 -37.74
C ASP A 113 19.34 9.27 -38.80
N LYS A 114 20.26 9.94 -39.48
CA LYS A 114 19.99 10.70 -40.70
C LYS A 114 20.73 10.05 -41.86
N ASP A 115 20.12 9.03 -42.45
CA ASP A 115 20.37 8.69 -43.85
C ASP A 115 19.61 9.67 -44.73
N ASN A 116 20.34 10.51 -45.47
CA ASN A 116 19.82 11.11 -46.70
C ASN A 116 20.97 11.41 -47.68
N GLN A 117 21.25 10.48 -48.59
CA GLN A 117 21.79 10.85 -49.90
C GLN A 117 20.64 11.38 -50.75
N PRO A 118 20.80 12.55 -51.41
CA PRO A 118 21.00 12.49 -52.87
C PRO A 118 21.86 13.62 -53.44
N THR A 119 22.74 13.30 -54.40
CA THR A 119 22.71 13.67 -55.84
C THR A 119 24.03 13.29 -56.48
#